data_AF-A0A6I9Y9U8-F1
#
_entry.id   AF-A0A6I9Y9U8-F1
#
_cell.length_a   1.000
_cell.length_b   1.000
_cell.length_c   1.000
_cell.angle_alpha   90.00
_cell.angle_beta   90.00
_cell.angle_gamma   90.00
#
_symmetry.space_group_name_H-M   'P 1'
#
loop_
_entity.id
_entity.type
_entity.pdbx_description
1 polymer ?
#
loop_
_entity_poly.entity_id
_entity_poly.type
_entity_poly.pdbx_seq_one_letter_code
_entity_poly.pdbx_strand_id
1 'polypeptide(L)'
;MAAAQCSPYIVNSKGQSKGTILIMKMDMKDADMTLWTEAEFEDKCTYIVNDHQTEPSSAEGCTITQAESSLPRNLIFKYAGNCKEVIGVISKDIIPKGTRFGPLVGEIYTSDTVPKDANRKYFWRQPYGKNKFCFSNEELKL
;
A
#
# COMPACT_ATOMS: atom_id res chain seq x y z
N MET A 1 -55.26 2.01 0.07
CA MET A 1 -54.34 1.40 -0.91
C MET A 1 -53.13 0.89 -0.16
N ALA A 2 -52.81 -0.38 -0.34
CA ALA A 2 -51.93 -1.16 0.53
C ALA A 2 -50.43 -0.97 0.21
N ALA A 3 -49.60 -1.02 1.25
CA ALA A 3 -48.15 -1.03 1.16
C ALA A 3 -47.66 -2.41 0.65
N ALA A 4 -46.84 -2.41 -0.40
CA ALA A 4 -46.17 -3.62 -0.88
C ALA A 4 -44.85 -3.81 -0.10
N GLN A 5 -44.82 -4.83 0.76
CA GLN A 5 -43.58 -5.34 1.33
C GLN A 5 -42.93 -6.30 0.32
N CYS A 6 -41.75 -5.97 -0.17
CA CYS A 6 -40.94 -6.90 -0.98
C CYS A 6 -40.02 -7.70 -0.06
N SER A 7 -40.36 -8.99 0.04
CA SER A 7 -39.63 -10.05 0.75
C SER A 7 -38.26 -10.33 0.10
N PRO A 8 -37.17 -10.53 0.87
CA PRO A 8 -35.92 -11.01 0.32
C PRO A 8 -36.02 -12.52 0.02
N TYR A 9 -35.92 -12.89 -1.25
CA TYR A 9 -35.80 -14.28 -1.69
C TYR A 9 -34.54 -14.91 -1.09
N ILE A 10 -34.73 -15.94 -0.27
CA ILE A 10 -33.67 -16.83 0.20
C ILE A 10 -33.36 -17.80 -0.95
N VAL A 11 -32.20 -17.63 -1.59
CA VAL A 11 -31.62 -18.65 -2.47
C VAL A 11 -30.79 -19.58 -1.59
N ASN A 12 -31.33 -20.77 -1.29
CA ASN A 12 -30.61 -21.84 -0.62
C ASN A 12 -29.84 -22.65 -1.66
N SER A 13 -28.60 -22.27 -1.95
CA SER A 13 -27.66 -23.13 -2.68
C SER A 13 -27.00 -24.09 -1.69
N LYS A 14 -27.50 -25.33 -1.68
CA LYS A 14 -26.84 -26.46 -1.03
C LYS A 14 -25.53 -26.75 -1.74
N GLY A 15 -24.44 -26.76 -0.96
CA GLY A 15 -23.19 -27.41 -1.33
C GLY A 15 -22.01 -26.47 -1.43
N GLN A 16 -21.31 -26.27 -0.32
CA GLN A 16 -19.86 -26.16 -0.38
C GLN A 16 -19.25 -26.48 0.97
N SER A 17 -18.17 -27.25 0.91
CA SER A 17 -17.27 -27.65 1.99
C SER A 17 -17.31 -26.74 3.19
N LYS A 18 -17.32 -27.33 4.40
CA LYS A 18 -16.90 -26.66 5.63
C LYS A 18 -15.44 -26.23 5.47
N GLY A 19 -15.22 -25.15 4.73
CA GLY A 19 -14.00 -24.39 4.76
C GLY A 19 -14.03 -23.72 6.11
N THR A 20 -13.39 -24.36 7.09
CA THR A 20 -12.89 -23.65 8.26
C THR A 20 -12.14 -22.46 7.69
N ILE A 21 -12.74 -21.26 7.75
CA ILE A 21 -11.98 -20.02 7.66
C ILE A 21 -11.08 -20.12 8.88
N LEU A 22 -9.89 -20.69 8.69
CA LEU A 22 -8.80 -20.59 9.63
C LEU A 22 -8.41 -19.11 9.59
N ILE A 23 -9.19 -18.29 10.29
CA ILE A 23 -8.66 -17.12 10.96
C ILE A 23 -7.65 -17.70 11.94
N MET A 24 -6.44 -17.96 11.43
CA MET A 24 -5.27 -18.21 12.23
C MET A 24 -5.13 -16.95 13.06
N LYS A 25 -5.67 -16.99 14.28
CA LYS A 25 -5.37 -16.03 15.33
C LYS A 25 -3.90 -16.24 15.64
N MET A 26 -3.03 -15.60 14.88
CA MET A 26 -1.66 -15.37 15.32
C MET A 26 -1.73 -14.22 16.31
N ASP A 27 -1.39 -14.50 17.56
CA ASP A 27 -1.37 -13.55 18.67
C ASP A 27 -0.24 -12.52 18.50
N MET A 28 -0.33 -11.71 17.45
CA MET A 28 0.63 -10.63 17.20
C MET A 28 0.42 -9.42 18.14
N LYS A 29 -0.66 -9.46 18.93
CA LYS A 29 -1.08 -8.38 19.83
C LYS A 29 -0.04 -8.05 20.89
N ASP A 30 0.88 -8.96 21.22
CA ASP A 30 1.83 -8.77 22.33
C ASP A 30 3.31 -8.72 21.93
N ALA A 31 3.65 -8.92 20.65
CA ALA A 31 5.04 -8.85 20.22
C ALA A 31 5.54 -7.40 20.17
N ASP A 32 6.51 -7.03 21.00
CA ASP A 32 7.22 -5.76 20.83
C ASP A 32 8.09 -5.84 19.56
N MET A 33 7.73 -5.05 18.54
CA MET A 33 8.39 -5.03 17.23
C MET A 33 9.53 -4.01 17.17
N THR A 34 9.74 -3.19 18.21
CA THR A 34 10.74 -2.10 18.19
C THR A 34 12.18 -2.60 18.09
N LEU A 35 12.43 -3.84 18.50
CA LEU A 35 13.74 -4.48 18.49
C LEU A 35 13.91 -5.50 17.36
N TRP A 36 12.92 -5.67 16.49
CA TRP A 36 13.01 -6.65 15.41
C TRP A 36 14.04 -6.23 14.36
N THR A 37 14.83 -7.19 13.95
CA THR A 37 15.72 -7.06 12.79
C THR A 37 14.94 -7.09 11.48
N GLU A 38 15.54 -6.64 10.39
CA GLU A 38 14.93 -6.67 9.05
C GLU A 38 14.48 -8.09 8.65
N ALA A 39 15.31 -9.10 8.94
CA ALA A 39 14.98 -10.50 8.69
C ALA A 39 13.79 -10.98 9.53
N GLU A 40 13.67 -10.52 10.78
CA GLU A 40 12.51 -10.84 11.62
C GLU A 40 11.24 -10.15 11.14
N PHE A 41 11.32 -8.93 10.61
CA PHE A 41 10.18 -8.28 9.97
C PHE A 41 9.72 -9.03 8.71
N GLU A 42 10.66 -9.58 7.93
CA GLU A 42 10.33 -10.39 6.76
C GLU A 42 9.66 -11.71 7.13
N ASP A 43 10.23 -12.44 8.10
CA ASP A 43 9.75 -13.76 8.53
C ASP A 43 8.43 -13.68 9.32
N LYS A 44 8.29 -12.69 10.20
CA LYS A 44 7.17 -12.61 11.17
C LYS A 44 6.04 -11.67 10.73
N CYS A 45 6.10 -11.05 9.54
CA CYS A 45 4.98 -10.27 9.04
C CYS A 45 3.75 -11.17 8.82
N THR A 46 2.58 -10.70 9.25
CA THR A 46 1.34 -11.51 9.17
C THR A 46 0.53 -11.19 7.92
N TYR A 47 0.63 -9.95 7.44
CA TYR A 47 -0.14 -9.48 6.29
C TYR A 47 0.79 -8.78 5.31
N ILE A 48 0.60 -9.05 4.02
CA ILE A 48 1.30 -8.36 2.93
C ILE A 48 0.25 -7.65 2.09
N VAL A 49 0.41 -6.34 1.94
CA VAL A 49 -0.41 -5.50 1.08
C VAL A 49 0.43 -5.12 -0.11
N ASN A 50 0.03 -5.62 -1.28
CA ASN A 50 0.63 -5.24 -2.55
C ASN A 50 -0.01 -3.94 -3.07
N ASP A 51 0.76 -3.21 -3.87
CA ASP A 51 0.30 -2.03 -4.59
C ASP A 51 -0.87 -2.35 -5.53
N HIS A 52 -1.68 -1.34 -5.79
CA HIS A 52 -2.75 -1.45 -6.77
C HIS A 52 -2.14 -1.62 -8.17
N GLN A 53 -2.55 -2.67 -8.88
CA GLN A 53 -2.10 -2.91 -10.25
C GLN A 53 -2.82 -1.94 -11.19
N THR A 54 -2.10 -0.96 -11.69
CA THR A 54 -2.60 -0.06 -12.73
C THR A 54 -2.20 -0.64 -14.07
N GLU A 55 -3.20 -1.12 -14.84
CA GLU A 55 -2.99 -1.41 -16.26
C GLU A 55 -2.52 -0.12 -16.95
N PRO A 56 -1.47 -0.15 -17.80
CA PRO A 56 -1.02 1.04 -18.51
C PRO A 56 -2.18 1.51 -19.38
N SER A 57 -2.92 2.51 -18.89
CA SER A 57 -4.06 3.06 -19.61
C SER A 57 -3.55 3.65 -20.91
N SER A 58 -3.85 2.97 -22.02
CA SER A 58 -3.83 3.51 -23.39
C SER A 58 -4.84 4.64 -23.60
N ALA A 59 -5.45 5.16 -22.53
CA ALA A 59 -6.50 6.16 -22.58
C ALA A 59 -5.89 7.56 -22.46
N GLU A 60 -5.69 8.15 -23.63
CA GLU A 60 -5.41 9.55 -23.86
C GLU A 60 -6.36 10.43 -23.03
N GLY A 61 -5.82 11.12 -22.01
CA GLY A 61 -6.53 12.23 -21.35
C GLY A 61 -6.53 12.28 -19.82
N CYS A 62 -6.05 11.27 -19.10
CA CYS A 62 -5.93 11.33 -17.64
C CYS A 62 -4.49 11.09 -17.17
N THR A 63 -3.78 12.15 -16.80
CA THR A 63 -2.39 12.11 -16.30
C THR A 63 -2.37 11.71 -14.82
N ILE A 64 -2.79 10.48 -14.49
CA ILE A 64 -2.59 9.93 -13.14
C ILE A 64 -1.20 9.31 -13.12
N THR A 65 -0.37 9.74 -12.17
CA THR A 65 1.00 9.26 -12.01
C THR A 65 1.05 7.81 -11.53
N GLN A 66 2.19 7.14 -11.68
CA GLN A 66 2.35 5.78 -11.14
C GLN A 66 2.22 5.81 -9.61
N ALA A 67 2.80 6.82 -8.97
CA ALA A 67 2.75 7.00 -7.53
C ALA A 67 1.31 7.15 -7.01
N GLU A 68 0.44 7.86 -7.75
CA GLU A 68 -0.97 8.00 -7.37
C GLU A 68 -1.78 6.73 -7.61
N SER A 69 -1.52 6.06 -8.73
CA SER A 69 -2.32 4.90 -9.14
C SER A 69 -1.96 3.60 -8.40
N SER A 70 -0.75 3.52 -7.84
CA SER A 70 -0.28 2.36 -7.07
C SER A 70 -0.83 2.28 -5.64
N LEU A 71 -1.52 3.32 -5.14
CA LEU A 71 -1.98 3.37 -3.76
C LEU A 71 -2.94 2.21 -3.43
N PRO A 72 -2.61 1.34 -2.44
CA PRO A 72 -3.49 0.26 -2.02
C PRO A 72 -4.86 0.75 -1.54
N ARG A 73 -5.91 -0.05 -1.83
CA ARG A 73 -7.33 0.26 -1.53
C ARG A 73 -7.68 0.53 -0.05
N ASN A 74 -6.84 0.08 0.87
CA ASN A 74 -6.95 0.30 2.32
C ASN A 74 -6.35 1.65 2.76
N LEU A 75 -5.79 2.41 1.84
CA LEU A 75 -5.20 3.73 2.05
C LEU A 75 -5.89 4.77 1.14
N ILE A 76 -5.83 6.02 1.55
CA ILE A 76 -6.30 7.18 0.79
C ILE A 76 -5.31 8.34 0.93
N PHE A 77 -5.22 9.20 -0.09
CA PHE A 77 -4.38 10.38 -0.03
C PHE A 77 -4.98 11.47 0.86
N LYS A 78 -4.11 12.18 1.57
CA LYS A 78 -4.41 13.43 2.26
C LYS A 78 -3.99 14.58 1.37
N TYR A 79 -4.90 15.50 1.09
CA TYR A 79 -4.64 16.66 0.24
C TYR A 79 -4.55 17.96 1.06
N ALA A 80 -3.73 18.91 0.58
CA ALA A 80 -3.76 20.29 1.08
C ALA A 80 -5.12 20.93 0.72
N GLY A 81 -5.77 21.61 1.65
CA GLY A 81 -7.22 21.87 1.62
C GLY A 81 -7.83 22.44 0.32
N ASN A 82 -7.09 23.25 -0.45
CA ASN A 82 -7.54 23.85 -1.71
C ASN A 82 -6.74 23.40 -2.94
N CYS A 83 -5.75 22.53 -2.78
CA CYS A 83 -4.87 22.08 -3.86
C CYS A 83 -5.02 20.56 -4.06
N LYS A 84 -4.88 20.09 -5.30
CA LYS A 84 -4.71 18.65 -5.59
C LYS A 84 -3.31 18.13 -5.18
N GLU A 85 -2.64 18.83 -4.27
CA GLU A 85 -1.33 18.47 -3.76
C GLU A 85 -1.50 17.45 -2.64
N VAL A 86 -0.97 16.25 -2.88
CA VAL A 86 -0.91 15.18 -1.88
C VAL A 86 0.16 15.50 -0.85
N ILE A 87 -0.23 15.61 0.41
CA ILE A 87 0.63 15.93 1.57
C ILE A 87 0.76 14.76 2.55
N GLY A 88 0.29 13.57 2.18
CA GLY A 88 0.31 12.41 3.06
C GLY A 88 -0.59 11.27 2.60
N VAL A 89 -0.51 10.17 3.36
CA VAL A 89 -1.35 8.99 3.21
C VAL A 89 -2.05 8.72 4.55
N ILE A 90 -3.33 8.38 4.50
CA ILE A 90 -4.15 8.04 5.65
C ILE A 90 -4.83 6.68 5.44
N SER A 91 -5.03 5.94 6.53
CA SER A 91 -5.71 4.64 6.49
C SER A 91 -7.21 4.83 6.27
N LYS A 92 -7.76 4.13 5.28
CA LYS A 92 -9.20 4.06 5.03
C LYS A 92 -9.89 3.06 5.97
N ASP A 93 -9.21 1.95 6.23
CA ASP A 93 -9.67 0.84 7.06
C ASP A 93 -8.67 0.57 8.18
N ILE A 94 -9.05 -0.25 9.16
CA ILE A 94 -8.14 -0.70 10.22
C ILE A 94 -7.00 -1.51 9.58
N ILE A 95 -5.76 -1.07 9.79
CA ILE A 95 -4.56 -1.79 9.37
C ILE A 95 -4.09 -2.68 10.53
N PRO A 96 -4.14 -4.01 10.39
CA PRO A 96 -3.64 -4.91 11.43
C PRO A 96 -2.15 -4.70 11.69
N LYS A 97 -1.74 -4.91 12.95
CA LYS A 97 -0.31 -4.98 13.31
C LYS A 97 0.38 -6.07 12.47
N GLY A 98 1.63 -5.82 12.07
CA GLY A 98 2.39 -6.71 11.20
C GLY A 98 2.01 -6.69 9.73
N THR A 99 1.33 -5.64 9.28
CA THR A 99 1.09 -5.41 7.85
C THR A 99 2.31 -4.81 7.19
N ARG A 100 2.82 -5.49 6.15
CA ARG A 100 3.91 -5.04 5.29
C ARG A 100 3.35 -4.38 4.03
N PHE A 101 3.86 -3.19 3.69
CA PHE A 101 3.59 -2.46 2.45
C PHE A 101 4.86 -2.39 1.60
N GLY A 102 4.70 -2.19 0.29
CA GLY A 102 5.80 -2.09 -0.66
C GLY A 102 6.16 -3.42 -1.32
N PRO A 103 7.33 -3.52 -1.97
CA PRO A 103 8.55 -2.72 -1.76
C PRO A 103 8.47 -1.29 -2.27
N LEU A 104 9.37 -0.41 -1.79
CA LEU A 104 9.51 0.94 -2.33
C LEU A 104 9.98 0.86 -3.80
N VAL A 105 9.21 1.47 -4.70
CA VAL A 105 9.54 1.58 -6.12
C VAL A 105 10.00 3.01 -6.43
N GLY A 106 11.05 3.12 -7.24
CA GLY A 106 11.65 4.38 -7.60
C GLY A 106 12.86 4.21 -8.52
N GLU A 107 13.43 5.32 -8.95
CA GLU A 107 14.68 5.33 -9.71
C GLU A 107 15.87 4.97 -8.81
N ILE A 108 16.77 4.14 -9.32
CA ILE A 108 17.94 3.69 -8.57
C ILE A 108 19.16 4.48 -9.04
N TYR A 109 19.76 5.22 -8.12
CA TYR A 109 20.98 5.98 -8.33
C TYR A 109 22.16 5.35 -7.59
N THR A 110 23.35 5.53 -8.13
CA THR A 110 24.64 5.30 -7.46
C THR A 110 25.23 6.64 -7.03
N SER A 111 26.36 6.63 -6.28
CA SER A 111 27.08 7.88 -5.95
C SER A 111 27.47 8.70 -7.17
N ASP A 112 27.66 8.03 -8.31
CA ASP A 112 28.21 8.66 -9.52
C ASP A 112 27.10 9.07 -10.50
N THR A 113 25.91 8.47 -10.37
CA THR A 113 24.77 8.75 -11.26
C THR A 113 23.73 9.69 -10.65
N VAL A 114 23.84 10.02 -9.36
CA VAL A 114 22.92 10.98 -8.73
C VAL A 114 23.12 12.38 -9.32
N PRO A 115 22.06 13.04 -9.84
CA PRO A 115 22.16 14.41 -10.31
C PRO A 115 22.58 15.36 -9.18
N LYS A 116 23.42 16.35 -9.48
CA LYS A 116 23.97 17.28 -8.47
C LYS A 116 22.89 18.17 -7.84
N ASP A 117 21.83 18.43 -8.60
CA ASP A 117 20.66 19.23 -8.28
C ASP A 117 19.45 18.38 -7.85
N ALA A 118 19.64 17.06 -7.68
CA ALA A 118 18.56 16.17 -7.27
C ALA A 118 17.97 16.58 -5.91
N ASN A 119 16.65 16.58 -5.81
CA ASN A 119 15.97 16.76 -4.55
C ASN A 119 16.14 15.50 -3.68
N ARG A 120 17.01 15.59 -2.67
CA ARG A 120 17.36 14.46 -1.80
C ARG A 120 16.32 14.15 -0.73
N LYS A 121 15.20 14.89 -0.67
CA LYS A 121 14.11 14.68 0.30
C LYS A 121 13.51 13.27 0.22
N TYR A 122 13.44 12.68 -0.98
CA TYR A 122 12.81 11.38 -1.23
C TYR A 122 13.82 10.25 -1.48
N PHE A 123 15.08 10.44 -1.08
CA PHE A 123 16.13 9.44 -1.25
C PHE A 123 16.14 8.46 -0.08
N TRP A 124 16.09 7.17 -0.40
CA TRP A 124 16.27 6.07 0.54
C TRP A 124 17.58 5.34 0.26
N ARG A 125 18.39 5.07 1.29
CA ARG A 125 19.65 4.32 1.15
C ARG A 125 19.36 2.82 1.20
N GLN A 126 19.89 2.06 0.25
CA GLN A 126 19.83 0.60 0.30
C GLN A 126 21.02 0.05 1.10
N PRO A 127 20.80 -0.61 2.26
CA PRO A 127 21.89 -1.02 3.15
C PRO A 127 22.84 -2.05 2.53
N TYR A 128 22.32 -2.94 1.68
CA TYR A 128 23.11 -4.03 1.06
C TYR A 128 23.72 -3.65 -0.31
N GLY A 129 23.49 -2.45 -0.81
CA GLY A 129 24.03 -1.97 -2.08
C GLY A 129 25.04 -0.86 -1.86
N LYS A 130 26.31 -1.07 -2.23
CA LYS A 130 27.33 -0.01 -2.18
C LYS A 130 26.79 1.26 -2.88
N ASN A 131 26.61 2.33 -2.11
CA ASN A 131 26.17 3.65 -2.55
C ASN A 131 24.90 3.67 -3.42
N LYS A 132 23.96 2.72 -3.23
CA LYS A 132 22.68 2.73 -3.95
C LYS A 132 21.63 3.54 -3.19
N PHE A 133 20.97 4.44 -3.93
CA PHE A 133 19.85 5.24 -3.46
C PHE A 133 18.62 4.93 -4.31
N CYS A 134 17.48 4.70 -3.67
CA CYS A 134 16.19 4.68 -4.34
C CYS A 134 15.56 6.07 -4.21
N PHE A 135 15.17 6.66 -5.33
CA PHE A 135 14.44 7.92 -5.41
C PHE A 135 13.01 7.59 -5.83
N SER A 136 12.03 7.88 -4.98
CA SER A 136 10.64 7.86 -5.41
C SER A 136 10.46 9.00 -6.40
N ASN A 137 10.42 8.65 -7.69
CA ASN A 137 10.19 9.61 -8.75
C ASN A 137 8.72 10.05 -8.71
N GLU A 138 8.48 11.26 -9.20
CA GLU A 138 7.21 11.99 -9.18
C GLU A 138 6.90 12.67 -7.83
N GLU A 139 6.73 13.98 -7.92
CA GLU A 139 6.29 14.89 -6.87
C GLU A 139 4.90 14.51 -6.32
N LEU A 140 4.82 13.48 -5.50
CA LEU A 140 3.93 13.55 -4.35
C LEU A 140 4.69 14.33 -3.30
N LYS A 141 4.40 15.64 -3.23
CA LYS A 141 4.88 16.53 -2.17
C LYS A 141 4.31 16.10 -0.81
N LEU A 142 4.73 14.95 -0.28
CA LEU A 142 4.48 14.54 1.10
C LEU A 142 4.99 15.60 2.09
#